data_AF-A0A1F2U9V0-F1
#
_entry.id   AF-A0A1F2U9V0-F1
#
_cell.length_a   1.000
_cell.length_b   1.000
_cell.length_c   1.000
_cell.angle_alpha   90.00
_cell.angle_beta   90.00
_cell.angle_gamma   90.00
#
_symmetry.space_group_name_H-M   'P 1'
#
loop_
_entity.id
_entity.type
_entity.pdbx_description
1 polymer ?
#
loop_
_entity_poly.entity_id
_entity_poly.type
_entity_poly.pdbx_seq_one_letter_code
_entity_poly.pdbx_strand_id
1 'polypeptide(L)'
;MSLTRGDEDMPEGIPIARTLRIRECGFDEYWLQDQIYQNPGSLGLGELEALAKEKHQSSGGRLDLLLKDPEDDSMYEVEVMLGETDEKHIVRTIEYWDNEKRRWPQRQHYAVLVAESITRRFFNVIQLLGQSVPIIAIQANLIEANGSKILSFTKVLDVYEEPAEPGSDIDAPTTEDDWRKKSPWTLETAKTLLDLVKPVWSEVNLHYTRNIVGLAVGRNSYFWLGKRSGNKSLLGFCIREEDMDQAEKLLDEIGVAYVKDKKNPWLRMTTDKESILARAEVFKTIARLVRQYAES
;
A
#
# COMPACT_ATOMS: atom_id res chain seq x y z
N MET A 1 53.76 -1.57 20.31
CA MET A 1 52.32 -1.54 20.66
C MET A 1 51.60 -2.23 19.50
N SER A 2 51.27 -3.51 19.69
CA SER A 2 50.73 -4.37 18.64
C SER A 2 49.22 -4.16 18.57
N LEU A 3 48.73 -3.65 17.44
CA LEU A 3 47.30 -3.57 17.15
C LEU A 3 46.89 -4.92 16.54
N THR A 4 46.36 -5.82 17.37
CA THR A 4 45.60 -6.97 16.91
C THR A 4 44.31 -6.45 16.28
N ARG A 5 44.22 -6.52 14.94
CA ARG A 5 42.93 -6.44 14.25
C ARG A 5 42.07 -7.57 14.81
N GLY A 6 40.93 -7.21 15.39
CA GLY A 6 39.90 -8.19 15.72
C GLY A 6 39.49 -8.89 14.43
N ASP A 7 39.39 -10.22 14.50
CA ASP A 7 38.69 -11.01 13.51
C ASP A 7 37.23 -10.50 13.51
N GLU A 8 36.92 -9.62 12.56
CA GLU A 8 35.53 -9.34 12.19
C GLU A 8 34.98 -10.65 11.62
N ASP A 9 33.99 -11.22 12.30
CA ASP A 9 33.16 -12.31 11.79
C ASP A 9 32.78 -12.00 10.34
N MET A 10 33.42 -12.68 9.38
CA MET A 10 32.90 -12.69 8.03
C MET A 10 31.48 -13.25 8.10
N PRO A 11 30.48 -12.59 7.51
CA PRO A 11 29.12 -13.11 7.53
C PRO A 11 29.14 -14.54 6.99
N GLU A 12 28.54 -15.47 7.74
CA GLU A 12 28.28 -16.84 7.30
C GLU A 12 27.77 -16.82 5.86
N GLY A 13 28.24 -17.75 5.03
CA GLY A 13 27.96 -17.75 3.59
C GLY A 13 26.47 -17.58 3.30
N ILE A 14 26.13 -16.67 2.38
CA ILE A 14 24.73 -16.38 2.01
C ILE A 14 24.09 -17.68 1.46
N PRO A 15 23.01 -18.18 2.08
CA PRO A 15 22.40 -19.43 1.65
C PRO A 15 21.76 -19.27 0.27
N ILE A 16 21.96 -20.25 -0.60
CA ILE A 16 21.33 -20.30 -1.92
C ILE A 16 19.90 -20.82 -1.76
N ALA A 17 18.92 -20.01 -2.12
CA ALA A 17 17.52 -20.38 -2.09
C ALA A 17 17.11 -21.14 -3.36
N ARG A 18 16.10 -22.01 -3.24
CA ARG A 18 15.45 -22.67 -4.39
C ARG A 18 14.02 -22.19 -4.55
N THR A 19 13.61 -21.96 -5.80
CA THR A 19 12.21 -21.67 -6.13
C THR A 19 11.46 -22.97 -6.39
N LEU A 20 10.31 -23.13 -5.73
CA LEU A 20 9.42 -24.27 -5.82
C LEU A 20 8.05 -23.82 -6.33
N ARG A 21 7.41 -24.71 -7.09
CA ARG A 21 6.00 -24.56 -7.45
C ARG A 21 5.13 -24.83 -6.21
N ILE A 22 4.18 -23.93 -5.95
CA ILE A 22 3.15 -24.03 -4.92
C ILE A 22 2.38 -25.34 -5.06
N ARG A 23 1.96 -25.68 -6.29
CA ARG A 23 1.20 -26.91 -6.57
C ARG A 23 2.00 -28.17 -6.26
N GLU A 24 3.28 -28.19 -6.60
CA GLU A 24 4.19 -29.32 -6.31
C GLU A 24 4.45 -29.49 -4.82
N CYS A 25 4.24 -28.44 -4.03
CA CYS A 25 4.32 -28.48 -2.57
C CYS A 25 3.01 -28.96 -1.89
N GLY A 26 1.98 -29.32 -2.66
CA GLY A 26 0.71 -29.85 -2.15
C GLY A 26 -0.33 -28.80 -1.77
N PHE A 27 -0.14 -27.54 -2.20
CA PHE A 27 -1.11 -26.46 -2.00
C PHE A 27 -1.95 -26.25 -3.27
N ASP A 28 -3.17 -25.75 -3.09
CA ASP A 28 -4.13 -25.48 -4.16
C ASP A 28 -4.41 -23.97 -4.33
N GLU A 29 -5.22 -23.62 -5.33
CA GLU A 29 -5.60 -22.23 -5.60
C GLU A 29 -6.32 -21.59 -4.39
N TYR A 30 -7.19 -22.34 -3.70
CA TYR A 30 -7.91 -21.85 -2.52
C TYR A 30 -6.97 -21.48 -1.38
N TRP A 31 -5.92 -22.29 -1.15
CA TRP A 31 -4.88 -21.96 -0.18
C TRP A 31 -4.19 -20.64 -0.54
N LEU A 32 -3.85 -20.43 -1.81
CA LEU A 32 -3.20 -19.19 -2.25
C LEU A 32 -4.15 -17.98 -2.13
N GLN A 33 -5.43 -18.15 -2.48
CA GLN A 33 -6.47 -17.14 -2.24
C GLN A 33 -6.58 -16.78 -0.76
N ASP A 34 -6.52 -17.76 0.15
CA ASP A 34 -6.56 -17.52 1.60
C ASP A 34 -5.36 -16.71 2.08
N GLN A 35 -4.15 -17.00 1.58
CA GLN A 35 -2.95 -16.25 1.93
C GLN A 35 -3.07 -14.78 1.51
N ILE A 36 -3.56 -14.53 0.28
CA ILE A 36 -3.74 -13.18 -0.25
C ILE A 36 -4.88 -12.46 0.48
N TYR A 37 -6.02 -13.11 0.71
CA TYR A 37 -7.17 -12.51 1.40
C TYR A 37 -6.81 -12.07 2.83
N GLN A 38 -6.03 -12.88 3.55
CA GLN A 38 -5.58 -12.56 4.90
C GLN A 38 -4.50 -11.46 4.93
N ASN A 39 -3.71 -11.34 3.86
CA ASN A 39 -2.61 -10.38 3.76
C ASN A 39 -2.56 -9.69 2.38
N PRO A 40 -3.54 -8.85 1.99
CA PRO A 40 -3.61 -8.32 0.62
C PRO A 40 -2.38 -7.53 0.17
N GLY A 41 -1.73 -6.83 1.11
CA GLY A 41 -0.47 -6.12 0.85
C GLY A 41 0.71 -7.00 0.43
N SER A 42 0.62 -8.33 0.61
CA SER A 42 1.67 -9.27 0.13
C SER A 42 1.82 -9.25 -1.39
N LEU A 43 0.84 -8.75 -2.13
CA LEU A 43 0.91 -8.59 -3.59
C LEU A 43 1.83 -7.45 -4.04
N GLY A 44 2.26 -6.56 -3.13
CA GLY A 44 3.11 -5.42 -3.48
C GLY A 44 2.38 -4.32 -4.27
N LEU A 45 1.07 -4.20 -4.08
CA LEU A 45 0.19 -3.22 -4.74
C LEU A 45 -0.24 -2.08 -3.81
N GLY A 46 0.47 -1.88 -2.70
CA GLY A 46 0.10 -0.94 -1.64
C GLY A 46 -0.72 -1.59 -0.52
N GLU A 47 -1.30 -0.75 0.33
CA GLU A 47 -2.05 -1.16 1.53
C GLU A 47 -3.51 -1.47 1.16
N LEU A 48 -3.77 -2.70 0.71
CA LEU A 48 -5.08 -3.10 0.23
C LEU A 48 -5.98 -3.71 1.33
N GLU A 49 -7.28 -3.49 1.22
CA GLU A 49 -8.34 -4.15 2.01
C GLU A 49 -9.05 -5.22 1.17
N ALA A 50 -9.31 -6.39 1.76
CA ALA A 50 -10.06 -7.45 1.08
C ALA A 50 -11.58 -7.28 1.29
N LEU A 51 -12.32 -7.06 0.21
CA LEU A 51 -13.77 -6.85 0.26
C LEU A 51 -14.56 -8.15 0.12
N ALA A 52 -14.12 -9.03 -0.77
CA ALA A 52 -14.79 -10.30 -1.01
C ALA A 52 -13.81 -11.37 -1.47
N LYS A 53 -14.14 -12.62 -1.15
CA LYS A 53 -13.50 -13.83 -1.66
C LYS A 53 -14.56 -14.71 -2.30
N GLU A 54 -14.22 -15.37 -3.40
CA GLU A 54 -15.13 -16.24 -4.16
C GLU A 54 -16.46 -15.51 -4.48
N LYS A 55 -16.35 -14.30 -5.02
CA LYS A 55 -17.47 -13.40 -5.28
C LYS A 55 -18.22 -13.81 -6.55
N HIS A 56 -19.49 -14.17 -6.40
CA HIS A 56 -20.36 -14.51 -7.52
C HIS A 56 -20.56 -13.32 -8.48
N GLN A 57 -20.47 -13.61 -9.77
CA GLN A 57 -20.59 -12.64 -10.87
C GLN A 57 -21.93 -12.80 -11.60
N SER A 58 -22.53 -11.69 -12.03
CA SER A 58 -23.87 -11.69 -12.66
C SER A 58 -23.89 -12.36 -14.03
N SER A 59 -22.76 -12.38 -14.73
CA SER A 59 -22.58 -13.08 -16.01
C SER A 59 -22.31 -14.58 -15.85
N GLY A 60 -22.25 -15.08 -14.61
CA GLY A 60 -21.80 -16.43 -14.30
C GLY A 60 -20.31 -16.47 -13.92
N GLY A 61 -19.92 -17.53 -13.21
CA GLY A 61 -18.57 -17.66 -12.64
C GLY A 61 -18.41 -16.93 -11.30
N ARG A 62 -17.16 -16.87 -10.85
CA ARG A 62 -16.79 -16.44 -9.50
C ARG A 62 -15.43 -15.76 -9.55
N LEU A 63 -15.40 -14.49 -9.18
CA LEU A 63 -14.17 -13.72 -9.01
C LEU A 63 -13.48 -14.19 -7.72
N ASP A 64 -12.21 -14.56 -7.82
CA ASP A 64 -11.50 -15.14 -6.68
C ASP A 64 -11.36 -14.14 -5.53
N LEU A 65 -10.86 -12.93 -5.79
CA LEU A 65 -10.76 -11.88 -4.77
C LEU A 65 -11.13 -10.51 -5.33
N LEU A 66 -11.84 -9.74 -4.52
CA LEU A 66 -12.06 -8.31 -4.76
C LEU A 66 -11.36 -7.53 -3.65
N LEU A 67 -10.32 -6.78 -4.01
CA LEU A 67 -9.58 -5.93 -3.09
C LEU A 67 -9.83 -4.46 -3.40
N LYS A 68 -9.50 -3.60 -2.45
CA LYS A 68 -9.70 -2.15 -2.56
C LYS A 68 -8.58 -1.39 -1.89
N ASP A 69 -8.12 -0.33 -2.54
CA ASP A 69 -7.29 0.68 -1.91
C ASP A 69 -8.18 1.57 -1.01
N PRO A 70 -7.95 1.58 0.30
CA PRO A 70 -8.75 2.39 1.20
C PRO A 70 -8.52 3.88 0.99
N GLU A 71 -7.40 4.35 0.43
CA GLU A 71 -7.06 5.77 0.30
C GLU A 71 -7.85 6.46 -0.80
N ASP A 72 -7.93 5.85 -2.00
CA ASP A 72 -8.53 6.46 -3.19
C ASP A 72 -9.73 5.70 -3.79
N ASP A 73 -10.15 4.61 -3.11
CA ASP A 73 -11.23 3.72 -3.53
C ASP A 73 -10.97 2.93 -4.83
N SER A 74 -9.72 2.84 -5.28
CA SER A 74 -9.32 1.95 -6.39
C SER A 74 -9.62 0.49 -6.07
N MET A 75 -10.01 -0.28 -7.08
CA MET A 75 -10.45 -1.66 -6.94
C MET A 75 -9.50 -2.59 -7.69
N TYR A 76 -9.24 -3.77 -7.13
CA TYR A 76 -8.40 -4.79 -7.73
C TYR A 76 -9.17 -6.10 -7.83
N GLU A 77 -9.46 -6.53 -9.05
CA GLU A 77 -10.13 -7.78 -9.36
C GLU A 77 -9.07 -8.86 -9.60
N VAL A 78 -8.83 -9.70 -8.59
CA VAL A 78 -7.76 -10.68 -8.60
C VAL A 78 -8.30 -12.05 -9.00
N GLU A 79 -7.69 -12.65 -10.03
CA GLU A 79 -7.88 -14.04 -10.43
C GLU A 79 -6.59 -14.83 -10.12
N VAL A 80 -6.73 -15.96 -9.44
CA VAL A 80 -5.62 -16.78 -8.97
C VAL A 80 -5.55 -18.07 -9.78
N MET A 81 -4.33 -18.51 -10.11
CA MET A 81 -4.12 -19.81 -10.74
C MET A 81 -2.81 -20.47 -10.35
N LEU A 82 -2.82 -21.79 -10.26
CA LEU A 82 -1.60 -22.59 -10.13
C LEU A 82 -1.27 -23.30 -11.45
N GLY A 83 0.01 -23.61 -11.65
CA GLY A 83 0.53 -24.16 -12.89
C GLY A 83 0.88 -23.09 -13.94
N GLU A 84 0.95 -23.54 -15.19
CA GLU A 84 1.25 -22.66 -16.32
C GLU A 84 0.02 -21.83 -16.68
N THR A 85 0.23 -20.53 -16.90
CA THR A 85 -0.82 -19.63 -17.39
C THR A 85 -1.51 -20.20 -18.62
N ASP A 86 -2.83 -20.06 -18.68
CA ASP A 86 -3.66 -20.44 -19.82
C ASP A 86 -4.57 -19.28 -20.26
N GLU A 87 -5.20 -19.43 -21.43
CA GLU A 87 -6.13 -18.43 -21.97
C GLU A 87 -7.37 -18.22 -21.11
N LYS A 88 -7.83 -19.25 -20.38
CA LYS A 88 -9.08 -19.19 -19.62
C LYS A 88 -8.96 -18.25 -18.43
N HIS A 89 -7.82 -18.25 -17.75
CA HIS A 89 -7.60 -17.36 -16.60
C HIS A 89 -7.40 -15.91 -17.05
N ILE A 90 -6.72 -15.69 -18.18
CA ILE A 90 -6.60 -14.33 -18.77
C ILE A 90 -7.98 -13.78 -19.12
N VAL A 91 -8.82 -14.58 -19.79
CA VAL A 91 -10.19 -14.16 -20.14
C VAL A 91 -11.01 -13.86 -18.88
N ARG A 92 -11.02 -14.74 -17.88
CA ARG A 92 -11.73 -14.52 -16.61
C ARG A 92 -11.28 -13.26 -15.89
N THR A 93 -9.97 -13.02 -15.82
CA THR A 93 -9.37 -11.82 -15.22
C THR A 93 -9.97 -10.55 -15.84
N ILE A 94 -10.07 -10.51 -17.17
CA ILE A 94 -10.59 -9.35 -17.90
C ILE A 94 -12.12 -9.24 -17.79
N GLU A 95 -12.85 -10.35 -17.88
CA GLU A 95 -14.31 -10.36 -17.74
C GLU A 95 -14.77 -9.86 -16.37
N TYR A 96 -14.11 -10.32 -15.30
CA TYR A 96 -14.45 -9.92 -13.94
C TYR A 96 -14.10 -8.45 -13.66
N TRP A 97 -12.97 -7.98 -14.17
CA TRP A 97 -12.63 -6.55 -14.17
C TRP A 97 -13.70 -5.71 -14.89
N ASP A 98 -14.08 -6.08 -16.12
CA ASP A 98 -15.06 -5.34 -16.92
C ASP A 98 -16.43 -5.27 -16.24
N ASN A 99 -16.84 -6.37 -15.60
CA ASN A 99 -18.07 -6.43 -14.81
C ASN A 99 -18.06 -5.47 -13.60
N GLU A 100 -17.00 -5.48 -12.79
CA GLU A 100 -16.91 -4.58 -11.63
C GLU A 100 -16.75 -3.12 -12.08
N LYS A 101 -16.01 -2.86 -13.16
CA LYS A 101 -15.89 -1.52 -13.74
C LYS A 101 -17.23 -0.98 -14.25
N ARG A 102 -18.05 -1.81 -14.91
CA ARG A 102 -19.41 -1.42 -15.33
C ARG A 102 -20.32 -1.15 -14.14
N ARG A 103 -20.15 -1.89 -13.04
CA ARG A 103 -20.90 -1.71 -11.81
C ARG A 103 -20.52 -0.41 -11.09
N TRP A 104 -19.24 -0.05 -11.09
CA TRP A 104 -18.70 1.13 -10.40
C TRP A 104 -17.83 2.01 -11.31
N PRO A 105 -18.40 2.63 -12.35
CA PRO A 105 -17.64 3.27 -13.43
C PRO A 105 -16.80 4.48 -13.01
N GLN A 106 -17.07 5.06 -11.84
CA GLN A 106 -16.33 6.22 -11.31
C GLN A 106 -15.06 5.83 -10.53
N ARG A 107 -14.89 4.56 -10.16
CA ARG A 107 -13.68 4.08 -9.49
C ARG A 107 -12.62 3.69 -10.51
N GLN A 108 -11.37 3.70 -10.10
CA GLN A 108 -10.32 3.01 -10.86
C GLN A 108 -10.41 1.50 -10.56
N HIS A 109 -10.17 0.69 -11.59
CA HIS A 109 -10.25 -0.76 -11.52
C HIS A 109 -9.05 -1.36 -12.21
N TYR A 110 -8.46 -2.37 -11.59
CA TYR A 110 -7.26 -3.04 -12.07
C TYR A 110 -7.52 -4.54 -12.14
N ALA A 111 -7.34 -5.12 -13.32
CA ALA A 111 -7.41 -6.56 -13.51
C ALA A 111 -6.09 -7.17 -13.02
N VAL A 112 -6.12 -8.12 -12.07
CA VAL A 112 -4.89 -8.69 -11.48
C VAL A 112 -4.86 -10.19 -11.71
N LEU A 113 -3.90 -10.65 -12.51
CA LEU A 113 -3.64 -12.07 -12.70
C LEU A 113 -2.53 -12.51 -11.75
N VAL A 114 -2.83 -13.40 -10.81
CA VAL A 114 -1.84 -14.05 -9.95
C VAL A 114 -1.64 -15.49 -10.43
N ALA A 115 -0.45 -15.81 -10.94
CA ALA A 115 -0.15 -17.12 -11.50
C ALA A 115 1.16 -17.70 -10.99
N GLU A 116 1.25 -19.02 -10.90
CA GLU A 116 2.50 -19.69 -10.51
C GLU A 116 3.60 -19.55 -11.57
N SER A 117 3.24 -19.64 -12.85
CA SER A 117 4.19 -19.54 -13.97
C SER A 117 3.59 -18.82 -15.16
N ILE A 118 4.09 -17.63 -15.47
CA ILE A 118 3.70 -16.85 -16.65
C ILE A 118 4.73 -17.10 -17.76
N THR A 119 4.34 -17.88 -18.78
CA THR A 119 5.23 -18.17 -19.90
C THR A 119 5.44 -16.92 -20.78
N ARG A 120 6.53 -16.89 -21.56
CA ARG A 120 6.79 -15.79 -22.50
C ARG A 120 5.64 -15.54 -23.47
N ARG A 121 4.97 -16.61 -23.93
CA ARG A 121 3.81 -16.50 -24.81
C ARG A 121 2.70 -15.71 -24.14
N PHE A 122 2.33 -16.07 -22.92
CA PHE A 122 1.24 -15.43 -22.20
C PHE A 122 1.62 -14.05 -21.68
N PHE A 123 2.87 -13.85 -21.27
CA PHE A 123 3.40 -12.51 -20.98
C PHE A 123 3.15 -11.55 -22.15
N ASN A 124 3.51 -11.94 -23.38
CA ASN A 124 3.30 -11.12 -24.57
C ASN A 124 1.81 -10.84 -24.83
N VAL A 125 0.94 -11.83 -24.60
CA VAL A 125 -0.52 -11.66 -24.76
C VAL A 125 -1.07 -10.67 -23.74
N ILE A 126 -0.70 -10.82 -22.46
CA ILE A 126 -1.14 -9.93 -21.38
C ILE A 126 -0.62 -8.52 -21.64
N GLN A 127 0.63 -8.36 -22.07
CA GLN A 127 1.21 -7.06 -22.41
C GLN A 127 0.46 -6.37 -23.56
N LEU A 128 0.07 -7.10 -24.61
CA LEU A 128 -0.75 -6.55 -25.71
C LEU A 128 -2.12 -6.08 -25.21
N LEU A 129 -2.77 -6.87 -24.36
CA LEU A 129 -4.06 -6.52 -23.76
C LEU A 129 -3.94 -5.34 -22.78
N GLY A 130 -2.78 -5.17 -22.15
CA GLY A 130 -2.44 -4.08 -21.24
C GLY A 130 -2.55 -2.68 -21.83
N GLN A 131 -2.61 -2.56 -23.16
CA GLN A 131 -2.85 -1.29 -23.85
C GLN A 131 -4.30 -0.81 -23.74
N SER A 132 -5.25 -1.71 -23.47
CA SER A 132 -6.68 -1.42 -23.41
C SER A 132 -7.31 -1.73 -22.05
N VAL A 133 -6.68 -2.62 -21.29
CA VAL A 133 -7.12 -3.05 -19.97
C VAL A 133 -5.99 -2.77 -18.98
N PRO A 134 -6.24 -2.09 -17.85
CA PRO A 134 -5.25 -1.88 -16.80
C PRO A 134 -4.98 -3.20 -16.07
N ILE A 135 -4.15 -4.05 -16.69
CA ILE A 135 -3.83 -5.39 -16.22
C ILE A 135 -2.47 -5.43 -15.51
N ILE A 136 -2.46 -6.08 -14.36
CA ILE A 136 -1.28 -6.33 -13.55
C ILE A 136 -1.08 -7.85 -13.52
N ALA A 137 0.14 -8.31 -13.73
CA ALA A 137 0.46 -9.73 -13.62
C ALA A 137 1.49 -9.95 -12.51
N ILE A 138 1.16 -10.87 -11.60
CA ILE A 138 1.97 -11.21 -10.44
C ILE A 138 2.28 -12.70 -10.49
N GLN A 139 3.56 -13.04 -10.38
CA GLN A 139 4.01 -14.41 -10.25
C GLN A 139 4.09 -14.81 -8.77
N ALA A 140 3.47 -15.93 -8.40
CA ALA A 140 3.47 -16.48 -7.05
C ALA A 140 4.30 -17.77 -6.98
N ASN A 141 5.21 -17.89 -6.02
CA ASN A 141 6.06 -19.08 -5.86
C ASN A 141 6.47 -19.28 -4.40
N LEU A 142 6.97 -20.48 -4.08
CA LEU A 142 7.60 -20.74 -2.78
C LEU A 142 9.11 -20.65 -2.93
N ILE A 143 9.75 -19.86 -2.07
CA ILE A 143 11.21 -19.80 -1.94
C ILE A 143 11.58 -20.64 -0.73
N GLU A 144 12.44 -21.64 -0.91
CA GLU A 144 12.95 -22.45 0.20
C GLU A 144 14.43 -22.16 0.45
N ALA A 145 14.76 -21.82 1.69
CA ALA A 145 16.11 -21.66 2.21
C ALA A 145 16.17 -22.15 3.66
N ASN A 146 17.25 -22.83 4.04
CA ASN A 146 17.47 -23.32 5.41
C ASN A 146 16.28 -24.11 6.00
N GLY A 147 15.60 -24.92 5.17
CA GLY A 147 14.43 -25.71 5.57
C GLY A 147 13.12 -24.92 5.79
N SER A 148 13.14 -23.59 5.62
CA SER A 148 11.96 -22.74 5.68
C SER A 148 11.43 -22.45 4.27
N LYS A 149 10.10 -22.47 4.11
CA LYS A 149 9.41 -22.09 2.87
C LYS A 149 8.75 -20.71 3.03
N ILE A 150 8.98 -19.83 2.07
CA ILE A 150 8.49 -18.45 2.05
C ILE A 150 7.62 -18.28 0.81
N LEU A 151 6.38 -17.85 0.98
CA LEU A 151 5.53 -17.46 -0.16
C LEU A 151 6.00 -16.10 -0.68
N SER A 152 6.35 -16.05 -1.96
CA SER A 152 6.87 -14.89 -2.64
C SER A 152 5.94 -14.49 -3.78
N PHE A 153 5.69 -13.19 -3.88
CA PHE A 153 4.95 -12.57 -4.97
C PHE A 153 5.88 -11.62 -5.71
N THR A 154 5.87 -11.68 -7.04
CA THR A 154 6.69 -10.81 -7.88
C THR A 154 5.81 -10.22 -8.98
N LYS A 155 5.65 -8.90 -8.99
CA LYS A 155 4.98 -8.20 -10.08
C LYS A 155 5.85 -8.29 -11.34
N VAL A 156 5.36 -9.00 -12.37
CA VAL A 156 6.07 -9.21 -13.63
C VAL A 156 5.58 -8.29 -14.74
N LEU A 157 4.33 -7.82 -14.66
CA LEU A 157 3.78 -6.79 -15.52
C LEU A 157 3.00 -5.81 -14.65
N ASP A 158 3.20 -4.54 -14.92
CA ASP A 158 2.42 -3.45 -14.32
C ASP A 158 1.55 -2.79 -15.38
N VAL A 159 0.62 -1.94 -14.92
CA VAL A 159 -0.21 -1.14 -15.81
C VAL A 159 0.69 -0.24 -16.68
N TYR A 160 0.37 -0.16 -17.96
CA TYR A 160 1.06 0.79 -18.83
C TYR A 160 0.72 2.22 -18.38
N GLU A 161 1.74 2.92 -17.91
CA GLU A 161 1.69 4.37 -17.76
C GLU A 161 2.27 4.99 -19.03
N GLU A 162 1.48 5.80 -19.72
CA GLU A 162 1.97 6.55 -20.86
C GLU A 162 3.13 7.44 -20.39
N PRO A 163 4.33 7.31 -21.01
CA PRO A 163 5.44 8.18 -20.69
C PRO A 163 4.98 9.63 -20.85
N ALA A 164 5.18 10.41 -19.80
CA ALA A 164 4.94 11.84 -19.81
C ALA A 164 5.56 12.46 -21.08
N GLU A 165 4.79 13.23 -21.85
CA GLU A 165 5.38 14.02 -22.93
C GLU A 165 6.49 14.91 -22.33
N PRO A 166 7.65 15.07 -22.99
CA PRO A 166 8.67 16.00 -22.54
C PRO A 166 8.08 17.41 -22.43
N GLY A 167 7.89 17.91 -21.20
CA GLY A 167 7.23 19.18 -20.90
C GLY A 167 5.82 19.09 -20.34
N SER A 168 5.28 17.89 -20.12
CA SER A 168 4.09 17.70 -19.28
C SER A 168 4.46 17.78 -17.79
N ASP A 169 3.64 18.45 -16.99
CA ASP A 169 3.84 18.74 -15.55
C ASP A 169 3.90 17.49 -14.64
N ILE A 170 4.01 16.28 -15.20
CA ILE A 170 3.95 15.01 -14.48
C ILE A 170 5.19 14.80 -13.60
N ASP A 171 6.34 15.35 -14.01
CA ASP A 171 7.60 15.40 -13.24
C ASP A 171 7.84 16.75 -12.54
N ALA A 172 6.89 17.71 -12.64
CA ALA A 172 6.97 18.90 -11.84
C ALA A 172 6.81 18.51 -10.36
N PRO A 173 7.71 18.95 -9.46
CA PRO A 173 7.55 18.69 -8.04
C PRO A 173 6.19 19.21 -7.61
N THR A 174 5.36 18.34 -7.02
CA THR A 174 4.03 18.74 -6.54
C THR A 174 4.19 19.90 -5.59
N THR A 175 3.42 20.96 -5.81
CA THR A 175 3.53 22.21 -5.05
C THR A 175 2.38 22.37 -4.07
N GLU A 176 2.50 23.35 -3.19
CA GLU A 176 1.39 23.80 -2.33
C GLU A 176 0.16 24.21 -3.17
N ASP A 177 0.37 24.89 -4.31
CA ASP A 177 -0.73 25.40 -5.13
C ASP A 177 -1.49 24.29 -5.85
N ASP A 178 -0.83 23.16 -6.15
CA ASP A 178 -1.49 21.97 -6.66
C ASP A 178 -2.45 21.38 -5.62
N TRP A 179 -2.01 21.32 -4.36
CA TRP A 179 -2.85 20.90 -3.24
C TRP A 179 -3.97 21.89 -2.94
N ARG A 180 -3.72 23.19 -3.10
CA ARG A 180 -4.75 24.24 -2.97
C ARG A 180 -5.90 24.03 -3.96
N LYS A 181 -5.59 23.60 -5.19
CA LYS A 181 -6.60 23.27 -6.22
C LYS A 181 -7.26 21.90 -5.97
N LYS A 182 -6.47 20.88 -5.60
CA LYS A 182 -6.93 19.48 -5.46
C LYS A 182 -7.79 19.25 -4.21
N SER A 183 -7.36 19.80 -3.08
CA SER A 183 -7.96 19.57 -1.77
C SER A 183 -7.54 20.67 -0.78
N PRO A 184 -8.16 21.87 -0.88
CA PRO A 184 -7.80 22.99 -0.01
C PRO A 184 -7.98 22.65 1.48
N TRP A 185 -8.98 21.83 1.84
CA TRP A 185 -9.21 21.40 3.21
C TRP A 185 -8.07 20.53 3.77
N THR A 186 -7.49 19.64 2.95
CA THR A 186 -6.35 18.81 3.38
C THR A 186 -5.10 19.66 3.57
N LEU A 187 -4.87 20.62 2.68
CA LEU A 187 -3.77 21.56 2.81
C LEU A 187 -3.91 22.41 4.09
N GLU A 188 -5.10 22.93 4.37
CA GLU A 188 -5.37 23.71 5.58
C GLU A 188 -5.21 22.87 6.85
N THR A 189 -5.69 21.62 6.83
CA THR A 189 -5.54 20.68 7.95
C THR A 189 -4.06 20.37 8.21
N ALA A 190 -3.27 20.15 7.15
CA ALA A 190 -1.84 19.90 7.26
C ALA A 190 -1.06 21.11 7.81
N LYS A 191 -1.39 22.32 7.36
CA LYS A 191 -0.82 23.57 7.89
C LYS A 191 -1.18 23.77 9.36
N THR A 192 -2.43 23.52 9.72
CA THR A 192 -2.89 23.60 11.11
C THR A 192 -2.16 22.61 12.01
N LEU A 193 -1.94 21.38 11.55
CA LEU A 193 -1.14 20.39 12.26
C LEU A 193 0.32 20.86 12.39
N LEU A 194 0.91 21.38 11.32
CA LEU A 194 2.28 21.89 11.35
C LEU A 194 2.44 23.00 12.40
N ASP A 195 1.50 23.93 12.51
CA ASP A 195 1.53 25.02 13.50
C ASP A 195 1.52 24.49 14.95
N LEU A 196 0.88 23.35 15.20
CA LEU A 196 0.89 22.68 16.51
C LEU A 196 2.17 21.87 16.74
N VAL A 197 2.74 21.29 15.68
CA VAL A 197 3.96 20.45 15.75
C VAL A 197 5.22 21.31 15.86
N LYS A 198 5.31 22.45 15.16
CA LYS A 198 6.50 23.33 15.13
C LYS A 198 7.03 23.73 16.51
N PRO A 199 6.20 24.08 17.52
CA PRO A 199 6.67 24.38 18.88
C PRO A 199 7.29 23.17 19.60
N VAL A 200 6.91 21.95 19.23
CA VAL A 200 7.43 20.69 19.82
C VAL A 200 8.65 20.20 19.04
N TRP A 201 8.64 20.38 17.73
CA TRP A 201 9.65 19.91 16.80
C TRP A 201 9.84 20.90 15.64
N SER A 202 10.79 21.82 15.81
CA SER A 202 10.96 22.99 14.93
C SER A 202 11.46 22.67 13.53
N GLU A 203 12.09 21.51 13.34
CA GLU A 203 12.69 21.07 12.06
C GLU A 203 11.66 20.53 11.07
N VAL A 204 10.45 20.20 11.54
CA VAL A 204 9.38 19.65 10.70
C VAL A 204 8.92 20.68 9.69
N ASN A 205 8.83 20.31 8.42
CA ASN A 205 8.27 21.15 7.35
C ASN A 205 7.28 20.36 6.50
N LEU A 206 6.44 21.07 5.75
CA LEU A 206 5.56 20.42 4.79
C LEU A 206 6.36 19.90 3.59
N HIS A 207 6.01 18.70 3.16
CA HIS A 207 6.48 18.08 1.95
C HIS A 207 5.28 17.65 1.12
N TYR A 208 5.29 17.93 -0.18
CA TYR A 208 4.16 17.67 -1.06
C TYR A 208 4.49 16.56 -2.03
N THR A 209 3.57 15.61 -2.13
CA THR A 209 3.58 14.58 -3.17
C THR A 209 2.25 14.62 -3.89
N ARG A 210 2.14 13.88 -5.00
CA ARG A 210 0.88 13.74 -5.73
C ARG A 210 -0.26 13.22 -4.86
N ASN A 211 0.02 12.36 -3.87
CA ASN A 211 -0.99 11.62 -3.12
C ASN A 211 -1.19 12.11 -1.69
N ILE A 212 -0.13 12.60 -1.03
CA ILE A 212 -0.17 13.07 0.36
C ILE A 212 0.52 14.43 0.56
N VAL A 213 0.10 15.12 1.63
CA VAL A 213 0.85 16.22 2.26
C VAL A 213 1.55 15.67 3.50
N GLY A 214 2.87 15.53 3.44
CA GLY A 214 3.70 15.04 4.54
C GLY A 214 4.18 16.15 5.47
N LEU A 215 4.36 15.84 6.76
CA LEU A 215 5.17 16.62 7.68
C LEU A 215 6.48 15.84 7.90
N ALA A 216 7.58 16.41 7.45
CA ALA A 216 8.85 15.72 7.29
C ALA A 216 10.02 16.45 7.95
N VAL A 217 11.02 15.67 8.36
CA VAL A 217 12.38 16.14 8.69
C VAL A 217 13.35 15.47 7.74
N GLY A 218 14.11 16.30 7.00
CA GLY A 218 14.92 15.80 5.89
C GLY A 218 14.06 15.14 4.82
N ARG A 219 14.31 13.85 4.56
CA ARG A 219 13.56 13.04 3.56
C ARG A 219 12.45 12.18 4.16
N ASN A 220 12.36 12.10 5.49
CA ASN A 220 11.44 11.19 6.16
C ASN A 220 10.18 11.93 6.59
N SER A 221 9.01 11.44 6.17
CA SER A 221 7.71 11.95 6.61
C SER A 221 7.25 11.18 7.83
N TYR A 222 6.92 11.90 8.90
CA TYR A 222 6.52 11.32 10.18
C TYR A 222 5.01 11.47 10.44
N PHE A 223 4.41 12.47 9.79
CA PHE A 223 2.97 12.54 9.56
C PHE A 223 2.71 12.62 8.07
N TRP A 224 1.53 12.18 7.67
CA TRP A 224 1.01 12.44 6.34
C TRP A 224 -0.50 12.65 6.38
N LEU A 225 -0.98 13.48 5.47
CA LEU A 225 -2.40 13.72 5.26
C LEU A 225 -2.78 13.37 3.82
N GLY A 226 -3.73 12.44 3.68
CA GLY A 226 -4.37 12.09 2.43
C GLY A 226 -5.75 12.74 2.30
N LYS A 227 -6.20 13.02 1.08
CA LYS A 227 -7.53 13.54 0.79
C LYS A 227 -8.61 12.51 1.15
N ARG A 228 -9.67 12.92 1.86
CA ARG A 228 -10.92 12.15 2.03
C ARG A 228 -12.14 12.94 1.56
N SER A 229 -13.25 12.24 1.35
CA SER A 229 -14.54 12.86 1.03
C SER A 229 -15.10 13.66 2.23
N GLY A 230 -16.08 14.53 1.98
CA GLY A 230 -16.73 15.32 3.04
C GLY A 230 -15.83 16.36 3.70
N ASN A 231 -14.85 16.90 2.97
CA ASN A 231 -13.84 17.86 3.46
C ASN A 231 -13.02 17.36 4.66
N LYS A 232 -12.82 16.03 4.74
CA LYS A 232 -11.95 15.41 5.73
C LYS A 232 -10.61 15.02 5.12
N SER A 233 -9.67 14.68 5.99
CA SER A 233 -8.36 14.14 5.61
C SER A 233 -8.06 12.90 6.43
N LEU A 234 -7.36 11.94 5.83
CA LEU A 234 -6.80 10.80 6.54
C LEU A 234 -5.44 11.22 7.06
N LEU A 235 -5.30 11.29 8.38
CA LEU A 235 -4.04 11.57 9.05
C LEU A 235 -3.39 10.26 9.47
N GLY A 236 -2.18 10.00 9.00
CA GLY A 236 -1.32 8.94 9.50
C GLY A 236 -0.11 9.51 10.25
N PHE A 237 0.29 8.85 11.34
CA PHE A 237 1.51 9.18 12.09
C PHE A 237 2.14 7.93 12.71
N CYS A 238 3.46 7.98 12.90
CA CYS A 238 4.26 6.86 13.38
C CYS A 238 4.54 6.95 14.89
N ILE A 239 4.38 5.84 15.62
CA ILE A 239 4.56 5.74 17.07
C ILE A 239 5.45 4.53 17.37
N ARG A 240 6.43 4.69 18.26
CA ARG A 240 7.26 3.56 18.72
C ARG A 240 6.39 2.51 19.38
N GLU A 241 6.76 1.24 19.24
CA GLU A 241 6.01 0.14 19.82
C GLU A 241 5.81 0.31 21.35
N GLU A 242 6.84 0.80 22.05
CA GLU A 242 6.80 1.07 23.50
C GLU A 242 5.80 2.17 23.91
N ASP A 243 5.51 3.12 23.02
CA ASP A 243 4.62 4.26 23.28
C ASP A 243 3.20 4.03 22.71
N MET A 244 2.97 2.88 22.07
CA MET A 244 1.74 2.62 21.32
C MET A 244 0.51 2.58 22.24
N ASP A 245 0.61 1.92 23.39
CA ASP A 245 -0.47 1.86 24.38
C ASP A 245 -0.84 3.25 24.91
N GLN A 246 0.15 4.14 25.05
CA GLN A 246 -0.08 5.53 25.45
C GLN A 246 -0.81 6.30 24.35
N ALA A 247 -0.42 6.11 23.09
CA ALA A 247 -1.06 6.77 21.96
C ALA A 247 -2.52 6.28 21.80
N GLU A 248 -2.77 4.97 21.86
CA GLU A 248 -4.12 4.38 21.79
C GLU A 248 -5.04 4.95 22.87
N LYS A 249 -4.58 4.96 24.13
CA LYS A 249 -5.33 5.51 25.26
C LYS A 249 -5.71 6.98 25.06
N LEU A 250 -4.77 7.79 24.55
CA LEU A 250 -5.00 9.21 24.28
C LEU A 250 -6.10 9.42 23.22
N LEU A 251 -6.18 8.54 22.22
CA LEU A 251 -7.19 8.60 21.16
C LEU A 251 -8.56 8.07 21.62
N ASP A 252 -8.56 7.03 22.45
CA ASP A 252 -9.78 6.49 23.05
C ASP A 252 -10.45 7.52 23.98
N GLU A 253 -9.67 8.23 24.80
CA GLU A 253 -10.17 9.27 25.72
C GLU A 253 -10.89 10.42 25.00
N ILE A 254 -10.50 10.73 23.77
CA ILE A 254 -11.15 11.76 22.95
C ILE A 254 -12.26 11.23 22.03
N GLY A 255 -12.52 9.92 22.08
CA GLY A 255 -13.56 9.25 21.30
C GLY A 255 -13.33 9.29 19.79
N VAL A 256 -12.07 9.34 19.35
CA VAL A 256 -11.74 9.35 17.91
C VAL A 256 -11.48 7.93 17.44
N ALA A 257 -12.22 7.49 16.42
CA ALA A 257 -11.95 6.21 15.77
C ALA A 257 -10.61 6.26 15.02
N TYR A 258 -9.75 5.27 15.26
CA TYR A 258 -8.47 5.12 14.60
C TYR A 258 -8.25 3.67 14.14
N VAL A 259 -7.30 3.49 13.23
CA VAL A 259 -6.84 2.20 12.72
C VAL A 259 -5.35 2.09 13.01
N LYS A 260 -4.96 0.99 13.64
CA LYS A 260 -3.56 0.60 13.82
C LYS A 260 -3.13 -0.34 12.71
N ASP A 261 -2.02 0.01 12.07
CA ASP A 261 -1.37 -0.86 11.11
C ASP A 261 -0.78 -2.08 11.84
N LYS A 262 -1.02 -3.29 11.29
CA LYS A 262 -0.62 -4.55 11.93
C LYS A 262 0.88 -4.84 11.80
N LYS A 263 1.56 -4.24 10.81
CA LYS A 263 2.95 -4.56 10.45
C LYS A 263 3.88 -3.36 10.61
N ASN A 264 3.33 -2.15 10.64
CA ASN A 264 4.09 -0.93 10.72
C ASN A 264 3.66 -0.09 11.94
N PRO A 265 4.53 0.81 12.43
CA PRO A 265 4.25 1.66 13.59
C PRO A 265 3.21 2.78 13.33
N TRP A 266 2.29 2.61 12.38
CA TRP A 266 1.36 3.67 11.97
C TRP A 266 0.00 3.57 12.66
N LEU A 267 -0.44 4.71 13.20
CA LEU A 267 -1.83 4.96 13.53
C LEU A 267 -2.43 5.89 12.47
N ARG A 268 -3.68 5.61 12.07
CA ARG A 268 -4.42 6.37 11.05
C ARG A 268 -5.78 6.78 11.59
N MET A 269 -6.18 8.02 11.36
CA MET A 269 -7.51 8.52 11.72
C MET A 269 -8.04 9.53 10.71
N THR A 270 -9.36 9.61 10.59
CA THR A 270 -10.00 10.67 9.80
C THR A 270 -10.11 11.94 10.65
N THR A 271 -9.67 13.07 10.13
CA THR A 271 -9.68 14.36 10.85
C THR A 271 -9.95 15.54 9.90
N ASP A 272 -10.05 16.73 10.48
CA ASP A 272 -10.10 18.02 9.79
C ASP A 272 -9.47 19.11 10.68
N LYS A 273 -9.37 20.32 10.12
CA LYS A 273 -8.84 21.50 10.81
C LYS A 273 -9.54 21.76 12.14
N GLU A 274 -10.86 21.77 12.16
CA GLU A 274 -11.67 22.04 13.35
C GLU A 274 -11.40 21.01 14.46
N SER A 275 -11.31 19.73 14.09
CA SER A 275 -11.05 18.64 15.02
C SER A 275 -9.64 18.69 15.61
N ILE A 276 -8.65 19.09 14.82
CA ILE A 276 -7.27 19.29 15.28
C ILE A 276 -7.21 20.46 16.27
N LEU A 277 -7.82 21.60 15.94
CA LEU A 277 -7.83 22.78 16.81
C LEU A 277 -8.58 22.53 18.13
N ALA A 278 -9.74 21.88 18.07
CA ALA A 278 -10.52 21.53 19.26
C ALA A 278 -9.75 20.63 20.25
N ARG A 279 -8.72 19.92 19.77
CA ARG A 279 -7.92 18.95 20.54
C ARG A 279 -6.43 19.25 20.46
N ALA A 280 -6.05 20.53 20.41
CA ALA A 280 -4.67 20.94 20.15
C ALA A 280 -3.65 20.31 21.10
N GLU A 281 -3.96 20.19 22.40
CA GLU A 281 -3.03 19.59 23.39
C GLU A 281 -2.79 18.08 23.17
N VAL A 282 -3.78 17.38 22.65
CA VAL A 282 -3.66 15.97 22.24
C VAL A 282 -2.69 15.87 21.08
N PHE A 283 -2.87 16.67 20.03
CA PHE A 283 -1.98 16.66 18.87
C PHE A 283 -0.56 17.12 19.20
N LYS A 284 -0.37 18.04 20.15
CA LYS A 284 0.96 18.36 20.70
C LYS A 284 1.58 17.17 21.44
N THR A 285 0.78 16.38 22.14
CA THR A 285 1.26 15.18 22.83
C THR A 285 1.64 14.08 21.84
N ILE A 286 0.80 13.85 20.82
CA ILE A 286 1.12 12.97 19.69
C ILE A 286 2.41 13.44 19.02
N ALA A 287 2.59 14.75 18.80
CA ALA A 287 3.82 15.29 18.23
C ALA A 287 5.08 14.95 19.04
N ARG A 288 5.00 14.88 20.37
CA ARG A 288 6.11 14.43 21.21
C ARG A 288 6.41 12.94 21.01
N LEU A 289 5.39 12.10 20.96
CA LEU A 289 5.55 10.65 20.74
C LEU A 289 6.14 10.35 19.36
N VAL A 290 5.63 11.02 18.32
CA VAL A 290 6.14 10.88 16.95
C VAL A 290 7.59 11.37 16.84
N ARG A 291 7.94 12.45 17.54
CA ARG A 291 9.32 12.91 17.61
C ARG A 291 10.24 11.88 18.29
N GLN A 292 9.78 11.24 19.37
CA GLN A 292 10.55 10.18 20.03
C GLN A 292 10.80 8.99 19.08
N TYR A 293 9.83 8.65 18.22
CA TYR A 293 10.02 7.68 17.14
C TYR A 293 11.06 8.14 16.12
N ALA A 294 11.11 9.42 15.79
CA ALA A 294 12.10 9.94 14.86
C ALA A 294 13.54 9.94 15.40
N GLU A 295 13.68 9.97 16.73
CA GLU A 295 14.97 10.00 17.43
C GLU A 295 15.48 8.60 17.82
N SER A 296 14.66 7.55 17.71
CA SER A 296 15.03 6.15 17.94
C SER A 296 15.63 5.49 16.71
#